data_AF-A0A5B7YC23-F1
#
_entry.id   AF-A0A5B7YC23-F1
#
_cell.length_a   1.000
_cell.length_b   1.000
_cell.length_c   1.000
_cell.angle_alpha   90.00
_cell.angle_beta   90.00
_cell.angle_gamma   90.00
#
_symmetry.space_group_name_H-M   'P 1'
#
loop_
_entity.id
_entity.type
_entity.pdbx_description
1 polymer ?
#
loop_
_entity_poly.entity_id
_entity_poly.type
_entity_poly.pdbx_seq_one_letter_code
_entity_poly.pdbx_strand_id
1 'polypeptide(L)'
;MKSIRAAFTLLFVFSFQAKAATDFEEASTRLCDKIQQCAYDELESQQQLNDQMRQMINGVVDSMCEQYLQKTDQLEDGETEQAAVACLDSLSGLSCDALQGGDPTTPACKKFEQVADQSQP
;
A
#
# COMPACT_ATOMS: atom_id res chain seq x y z
N MET A 1 -38.26 50.82 4.36
CA MET A 1 -38.84 49.66 5.08
C MET A 1 -38.80 48.44 4.16
N LYS A 2 -38.14 47.35 4.62
CA LYS A 2 -38.38 45.91 4.36
C LYS A 2 -39.12 45.52 3.05
N SER A 3 -38.61 44.63 2.18
CA SER A 3 -38.13 43.29 2.53
C SER A 3 -37.29 42.67 1.43
N ILE A 4 -36.17 42.07 1.86
CA ILE A 4 -35.41 41.04 1.17
C ILE A 4 -36.36 39.85 0.92
N ARG A 5 -36.46 39.38 -0.32
CA ARG A 5 -36.96 38.03 -0.63
C ARG A 5 -35.83 37.26 -1.31
N ALA A 6 -35.21 36.43 -0.49
CA ALA A 6 -34.18 35.47 -0.82
C ALA A 6 -34.72 34.32 -1.67
N ALA A 7 -33.77 33.49 -2.09
CA ALA A 7 -33.89 32.08 -2.46
C ALA A 7 -34.14 31.79 -3.94
N PHE A 8 -33.06 31.44 -4.65
CA PHE A 8 -32.78 30.03 -4.97
C PHE A 8 -31.38 29.89 -5.60
N THR A 9 -30.32 30.17 -4.83
CA THR A 9 -28.97 29.75 -5.22
C THR A 9 -28.86 28.27 -4.87
N LEU A 10 -29.17 27.41 -5.84
CA LEU A 10 -28.87 25.97 -5.81
C LEU A 10 -27.34 25.78 -5.80
N LEU A 11 -26.73 25.99 -4.64
CA LEU A 11 -25.38 25.53 -4.34
C LEU A 11 -25.47 24.02 -4.12
N PHE A 12 -25.33 23.27 -5.20
CA PHE A 12 -25.08 21.83 -5.17
C PHE A 12 -23.70 21.66 -4.52
N VAL A 13 -23.69 21.43 -3.20
CA VAL A 13 -22.49 21.07 -2.46
C VAL A 13 -22.12 19.66 -2.94
N PHE A 14 -21.19 19.60 -3.90
CA PHE A 14 -20.58 18.35 -4.35
C PHE A 14 -19.68 17.89 -3.21
N SER A 15 -20.21 17.05 -2.33
CA SER A 15 -19.42 16.36 -1.31
C SER A 15 -18.43 15.46 -2.05
N PHE A 16 -17.17 15.88 -2.13
CA PHE A 16 -16.08 14.98 -2.49
C PHE A 16 -16.01 13.91 -1.40
N GLN A 17 -16.58 12.75 -1.70
CA GLN A 17 -16.44 11.56 -0.87
C GLN A 17 -14.99 11.08 -1.07
N ALA A 18 -14.06 11.58 -0.27
CA ALA A 18 -12.75 10.98 -0.17
C ALA A 18 -12.95 9.56 0.36
N LYS A 19 -12.70 8.56 -0.49
CA LYS A 19 -12.71 7.16 -0.08
C LYS A 19 -11.54 7.00 0.89
N ALA A 20 -11.81 6.57 2.12
CA ALA A 20 -10.73 6.26 3.07
C ALA A 20 -9.92 5.08 2.51
N ALA A 21 -8.60 5.13 2.67
CA ALA A 21 -7.73 4.00 2.35
C ALA A 21 -8.14 2.80 3.21
N THR A 22 -8.10 1.59 2.64
CA THR A 22 -8.38 0.36 3.38
C THR A 22 -7.17 -0.07 4.21
N ASP A 23 -7.36 -0.95 5.19
CA ASP A 23 -6.26 -1.51 5.99
C ASP A 23 -5.21 -2.20 5.10
N PHE A 24 -5.67 -2.83 4.00
CA PHE A 24 -4.79 -3.42 3.00
C PHE A 24 -3.94 -2.38 2.26
N GLU A 25 -4.55 -1.28 1.83
CA GLU A 25 -3.83 -0.19 1.14
C GLU A 25 -2.71 0.35 2.03
N GLU A 26 -3.02 0.60 3.31
CA GLU A 26 -2.05 1.10 4.28
C GLU A 26 -0.91 0.09 4.54
N ALA A 27 -1.23 -1.20 4.69
CA ALA A 27 -0.22 -2.26 4.89
C ALA A 27 0.68 -2.43 3.67
N SER A 28 0.13 -2.27 2.46
CA SER A 28 0.89 -2.31 1.22
C SER A 28 1.85 -1.13 1.14
N THR A 29 1.38 0.09 1.44
CA THR A 29 2.24 1.29 1.50
C THR A 29 3.39 1.09 2.50
N ARG A 30 3.13 0.52 3.68
CA ARG A 30 4.19 0.23 4.66
C ARG A 30 5.26 -0.73 4.12
N LEU A 31 4.86 -1.80 3.42
CA LEU A 31 5.81 -2.73 2.82
C LEU A 31 6.61 -2.05 1.68
N CYS A 32 5.95 -1.23 0.88
CA CYS A 32 6.57 -0.46 -0.19
C CYS A 32 7.64 0.52 0.32
N ASP A 33 7.31 1.29 1.35
CA ASP A 33 8.25 2.20 2.01
C ASP A 33 9.45 1.43 2.56
N LYS A 34 9.21 0.24 3.12
CA LYS A 34 10.27 -0.64 3.61
C LYS A 34 11.19 -1.11 2.50
N ILE A 35 10.65 -1.54 1.35
CA ILE A 35 11.46 -1.96 0.19
C ILE A 35 12.28 -0.79 -0.34
N GLN A 36 11.69 0.40 -0.43
CA GLN A 36 12.40 1.62 -0.83
C GLN A 36 13.56 1.94 0.10
N GLN A 37 13.32 1.90 1.42
CA GLN A 37 14.36 2.09 2.42
C GLN A 37 15.50 1.07 2.26
N CYS A 38 15.17 -0.20 2.06
CA CYS A 38 16.19 -1.23 1.85
C CYS A 38 17.01 -1.02 0.58
N ALA A 39 16.42 -0.49 -0.49
CA ALA A 39 17.15 -0.12 -1.70
C ALA A 39 18.08 1.08 -1.47
N TYR A 40 17.65 2.06 -0.67
CA TYR A 40 18.49 3.19 -0.29
C TYR A 40 19.67 2.77 0.57
N ASP A 41 19.43 1.97 1.61
CA ASP A 41 20.48 1.50 2.52
C ASP A 41 21.58 0.75 1.76
N GLU A 42 21.19 -0.11 0.82
CA GLU A 42 22.11 -0.84 -0.05
C GLU A 42 22.98 0.12 -0.88
N LEU A 43 22.38 1.09 -1.55
CA LEU A 43 23.10 2.02 -2.42
C LEU A 43 23.90 3.08 -1.66
N GLU A 44 23.45 3.46 -0.46
CA GLU A 44 24.20 4.32 0.45
C GLU A 44 25.45 3.60 0.95
N SER A 45 25.35 2.31 1.28
CA SER A 45 26.50 1.48 1.65
C SER A 45 27.56 1.40 0.54
N GLN A 46 27.12 1.48 -0.72
CA GLN A 46 27.97 1.49 -1.91
C GLN A 46 28.44 2.90 -2.32
N GLN A 47 28.03 3.96 -1.61
CA GLN A 47 28.29 5.37 -1.96
C GLN A 47 27.77 5.78 -3.36
N GLN A 48 26.72 5.10 -3.84
CA GLN A 48 26.16 5.29 -5.18
C GLN A 48 24.84 6.09 -5.17
N LEU A 49 24.33 6.41 -3.99
CA LEU A 49 23.05 7.11 -3.84
C LEU A 49 23.19 8.60 -4.16
N ASN A 50 22.76 8.99 -5.36
CA ASN A 50 22.58 10.37 -5.78
C ASN A 50 21.09 10.68 -6.04
N ASP A 51 20.75 11.95 -6.25
CA ASP A 51 19.36 12.38 -6.42
C ASP A 51 18.66 11.73 -7.63
N GLN A 52 19.39 11.53 -8.72
CA GLN A 52 18.87 10.83 -9.90
C GLN A 52 18.56 9.36 -9.58
N MET A 53 19.42 8.70 -8.80
CA MET A 53 19.20 7.32 -8.37
C MET A 53 17.98 7.22 -7.44
N ARG A 54 17.82 8.16 -6.51
CA ARG A 54 16.62 8.23 -5.64
C ARG A 54 15.33 8.33 -6.46
N GLN A 55 15.31 9.21 -7.47
CA GLN A 55 14.15 9.36 -8.35
C GLN A 55 13.85 8.08 -9.14
N MET A 56 14.88 7.38 -9.61
CA MET A 56 14.71 6.11 -10.32
C MET A 56 14.12 5.03 -9.39
N ILE A 57 14.64 4.91 -8.17
CA ILE A 57 14.14 3.94 -7.19
C ILE A 57 12.68 4.22 -6.86
N ASN A 58 12.32 5.47 -6.59
CA ASN A 58 10.95 5.84 -6.25
C ASN A 58 10.01 5.47 -7.40
N GLY A 59 10.35 5.82 -8.63
CA GLY A 59 9.53 5.47 -9.78
C GLY A 59 9.33 3.96 -9.96
N VAL A 60 10.37 3.15 -9.69
CA VAL A 60 10.27 1.68 -9.79
C VAL A 60 9.43 1.11 -8.65
N VAL A 61 9.68 1.54 -7.41
CA VAL A 61 8.94 1.07 -6.23
C VAL A 61 7.48 1.50 -6.31
N ASP A 62 7.19 2.76 -6.58
CA ASP A 62 5.83 3.28 -6.74
C ASP A 62 5.06 2.50 -7.80
N SER A 63 5.67 2.24 -8.96
CA SER A 63 5.02 1.46 -10.03
C SER A 63 4.78 0.00 -9.65
N MET A 64 5.67 -0.63 -8.87
CA MET A 64 5.41 -1.98 -8.33
C MET A 64 4.27 -1.96 -7.32
N CYS A 65 4.27 -0.97 -6.44
CA CYS A 65 3.29 -0.81 -5.38
C CYS A 65 1.89 -0.53 -5.93
N GLU A 66 1.77 0.36 -6.91
CA GLU A 66 0.52 0.63 -7.63
C GLU A 66 -0.01 -0.64 -8.31
N GLN A 67 0.84 -1.47 -8.91
CA GLN A 67 0.41 -2.71 -9.53
C GLN A 67 -0.10 -3.74 -8.53
N TYR A 68 0.50 -3.81 -7.33
CA TYR A 68 0.01 -4.67 -6.24
C TYR A 68 -1.32 -4.13 -5.68
N LEU A 69 -1.41 -2.81 -5.47
CA LEU A 69 -2.61 -2.13 -5.01
C LEU A 69 -3.77 -2.22 -6.00
N GLN A 70 -3.53 -2.24 -7.31
CA GLN A 70 -4.61 -2.40 -8.29
C GLN A 70 -5.26 -3.79 -8.29
N LYS A 71 -4.62 -4.80 -7.69
CA LYS A 71 -5.20 -6.14 -7.57
C LYS A 71 -6.11 -6.30 -6.35
N THR A 72 -6.20 -5.30 -5.49
CA THR A 72 -6.84 -5.39 -4.18
C THR A 72 -8.34 -5.14 -4.24
N ASP A 73 -8.82 -4.48 -5.30
CA ASP A 73 -10.25 -4.37 -5.60
C ASP A 73 -10.94 -5.75 -5.76
N GLN A 74 -10.16 -6.83 -5.83
CA GLN A 74 -10.63 -8.22 -5.93
C GLN A 74 -10.64 -8.96 -4.58
N LEU A 75 -10.07 -8.37 -3.52
CA LEU A 75 -10.13 -8.94 -2.17
C LEU A 75 -11.38 -8.39 -1.49
N GLU A 76 -12.40 -9.24 -1.34
CA GLU A 76 -13.57 -8.88 -0.54
C GLU A 76 -13.19 -8.77 0.94
N ASP A 77 -13.77 -7.78 1.62
CA ASP A 77 -13.63 -7.58 3.06
C ASP A 77 -13.89 -8.90 3.82
N GLY A 78 -12.93 -9.36 4.61
CA GLY A 78 -13.06 -10.66 5.29
C GLY A 78 -11.76 -11.26 5.81
N GLU A 79 -11.80 -12.56 6.10
CA GLU A 79 -10.66 -13.30 6.64
C GLU A 79 -9.45 -13.28 5.70
N THR A 80 -9.68 -13.30 4.39
CA THR A 80 -8.64 -13.23 3.36
C THR A 80 -7.92 -11.89 3.37
N GLU A 81 -8.65 -10.77 3.42
CA GLU A 81 -8.05 -9.42 3.51
C GLU A 81 -7.24 -9.27 4.80
N GLN A 82 -7.80 -9.67 5.95
CA GLN A 82 -7.10 -9.60 7.24
C GLN A 82 -5.82 -10.45 7.26
N ALA A 83 -5.86 -11.64 6.66
CA ALA A 83 -4.67 -12.48 6.54
C ALA A 83 -3.62 -11.84 5.63
N ALA A 84 -4.05 -11.18 4.55
CA ALA A 84 -3.16 -10.46 3.64
C ALA A 84 -2.49 -9.25 4.31
N VAL A 85 -3.27 -8.42 5.03
CA VAL A 85 -2.77 -7.31 5.86
C VAL A 85 -1.71 -7.81 6.83
N ALA A 86 -1.99 -8.90 7.56
CA ALA A 86 -1.04 -9.47 8.51
C ALA A 86 0.25 -9.98 7.83
N CYS A 87 0.15 -10.53 6.62
CA CYS A 87 1.31 -10.91 5.82
C CYS A 87 2.16 -9.68 5.48
N LEU A 88 1.56 -8.64 4.88
CA LEU A 88 2.26 -7.42 4.48
C LEU A 88 2.95 -6.74 5.67
N ASP A 89 2.26 -6.62 6.80
CA ASP A 89 2.82 -6.05 8.02
C ASP A 89 4.00 -6.87 8.54
N SER A 90 3.88 -8.20 8.54
CA SER A 90 4.97 -9.08 8.96
C SER A 90 6.22 -8.94 8.09
N LEU A 91 6.05 -8.72 6.79
CA LEU A 91 7.14 -8.48 5.85
C LEU A 91 7.79 -7.13 6.09
N SER A 92 6.98 -6.08 6.32
CA SER A 92 7.49 -4.74 6.59
C SER A 92 8.37 -4.67 7.85
N GLY A 93 8.13 -5.57 8.81
CA GLY A 93 8.90 -5.70 10.05
C GLY A 93 10.24 -6.45 9.92
N LEU A 94 10.54 -7.05 8.77
CA LEU A 94 11.79 -7.78 8.55
C LEU A 94 13.01 -6.85 8.37
N SER A 95 14.22 -7.41 8.53
CA SER A 95 15.44 -6.72 8.10
C SER A 95 15.55 -6.68 6.58
N CYS A 96 16.33 -5.74 6.05
CA CYS A 96 16.55 -5.64 4.60
C CYS A 96 17.22 -6.89 4.03
N ASP A 97 18.19 -7.47 4.73
CA ASP A 97 18.79 -8.76 4.35
C ASP A 97 17.75 -9.88 4.24
N ALA A 98 16.79 -9.92 5.17
CA ALA A 98 15.74 -10.93 5.15
C ALA A 98 14.74 -10.71 4.00
N LEU A 99 14.41 -9.46 3.68
CA LEU A 99 13.53 -9.11 2.56
C LEU A 99 14.19 -9.34 1.19
N GLN A 100 15.47 -9.02 1.06
CA GLN A 100 16.23 -9.14 -0.20
C GLN A 100 16.69 -10.57 -0.47
N GLY A 101 16.63 -11.47 0.52
CA GLY A 101 17.06 -12.86 0.43
C GLY A 101 16.27 -13.76 -0.55
N GLY A 102 15.28 -13.22 -1.25
CA GLY A 102 14.60 -13.86 -2.37
C GLY A 102 13.11 -14.05 -2.14
N ASP A 103 12.74 -14.84 -1.13
CA ASP A 103 11.34 -15.11 -0.77
C ASP A 103 11.16 -15.08 0.76
N PRO A 104 10.94 -13.88 1.33
CA PRO A 104 10.75 -13.73 2.76
C PRO A 104 9.44 -14.40 3.19
N THR A 105 9.48 -15.67 3.57
CA THR A 105 8.30 -16.35 4.09
C THR A 105 8.13 -16.12 5.58
N THR A 106 7.04 -15.48 5.99
CA THR A 106 6.65 -15.36 7.40
C THR A 106 5.52 -16.33 7.75
N PRO A 107 5.29 -16.64 9.04
CA PRO A 107 4.12 -17.40 9.46
C PRO A 107 2.79 -16.74 9.05
N ALA A 108 2.73 -15.41 8.99
CA ALA A 108 1.53 -14.69 8.58
C ALA A 108 1.25 -14.86 7.08
N CYS A 109 2.29 -14.82 6.24
CA CYS A 109 2.15 -15.08 4.80
C CYS A 109 1.73 -16.52 4.50
N LYS A 110 2.24 -17.51 5.25
CA LYS A 110 1.73 -18.90 5.15
C LYS A 110 0.25 -19.01 5.50
N LYS A 111 -0.23 -18.25 6.48
CA LYS A 111 -1.65 -18.22 6.81
C LYS A 111 -2.47 -17.59 5.68
N PHE A 112 -2.00 -16.50 5.11
CA PHE A 112 -2.64 -15.88 3.95
C PHE A 112 -2.74 -16.84 2.77
N GLU A 113 -1.66 -17.53 2.40
CA GLU A 113 -1.66 -18.56 1.36
C GLU A 113 -2.72 -19.63 1.61
N GLN A 114 -2.78 -20.16 2.84
CA GLN A 114 -3.78 -21.18 3.21
C GLN A 114 -5.22 -20.70 3.07
N VAL A 115 -5.50 -19.45 3.43
CA VAL A 115 -6.84 -18.85 3.35
C VAL A 115 -7.19 -18.53 1.89
N ALA A 116 -6.23 -18.04 1.11
CA ALA A 116 -6.39 -17.75 -0.31
C ALA A 116 -6.67 -19.03 -1.13
N ASP A 117 -5.91 -20.10 -0.89
CA ASP A 117 -6.08 -21.40 -1.57
C ASP A 117 -7.45 -22.03 -1.29
N GLN A 118 -7.98 -21.84 -0.07
CA GLN A 118 -9.30 -22.33 0.32
C GLN A 118 -10.45 -21.49 -0.26
N SER A 119 -10.15 -20.26 -0.68
CA SER A 119 -11.13 -19.30 -1.23
C SER A 119 -11.22 -19.38 -2.76
N GLN A 120 -10.35 -20.15 -3.42
CA GLN A 120 -10.42 -20.41 -4.86
C GLN A 120 -11.40 -21.56 -5.17
N PRO A 121 -12.36 -21.38 -6.10
CA PRO A 121 -13.29 -22.43 -6.53
C PRO A 121 -12.63 -23.54 -7.37
#